data_AF-A0A317JAV8-F1
#
_entry.id   AF-A0A317JAV8-F1
#
_cell.length_a   1.000
_cell.length_b   1.000
_cell.length_c   1.000
_cell.angle_alpha   90.00
_cell.angle_beta   90.00
_cell.angle_gamma   90.00
#
_symmetry.space_group_name_H-M   'P 1'
#
loop_
_entity.id
_entity.type
_entity.pdbx_description
1 polymer ?
#
loop_
_entity_poly.entity_id
_entity_poly.type
_entity_poly.pdbx_seq_one_letter_code
_entity_poly.pdbx_strand_id
1 'polypeptide(L)'
;MAKKRPSEYFFTTKKNMLYNKQYWFYRIVTGLILLAAACVSKQKVGGLVTPNDQPNLRYKYEFDFDTRENVQKQIQKLGSLNNAQSQDAFIRMLIAFRNLKRNLKEDELLLPSEAKTKVRLASFCLASSKAAPEENEIFKWTKGSPSIPLVKQVLKFYAQTGNKDQVSFQELLWNLGNKTYYEDYPRNLRTIIDKIAPSAKFTLPSRIKDKIGDEVIPDEIKDALELAQGKYHSLMEFKSLIEQKKSKISLPKDHLVSKIPDTDLFASSESHGYDTQAISFYNPSHNSIPVNLNDFYLQPVRPDVQPIIMASVIPYLDEIQKILEKTSLKMLGYLGSQYPTLNSSEKQLVKENPIDAAIGFYDAMTAERNGDHFFPNSGQNGESDAFRHFVWAGLMTRDLGETTAKKFLDAHELAPNQPPEEKAMDEFNNDRGVRAGLEMKHFSNQELFDRATKEIDEGKLRILQPGKTHQ
;
A
#
# COMPACT_ATOMS: atom_id res chain seq x y z
N MET A 1 60.46 51.85 29.74
CA MET A 1 61.93 51.62 29.70
C MET A 1 62.30 50.91 31.00
N ALA A 2 62.98 49.77 31.11
CA ALA A 2 63.89 49.07 30.21
C ALA A 2 64.03 47.58 30.59
N LYS A 3 64.42 46.79 29.58
CA LYS A 3 65.21 45.53 29.59
C LYS A 3 64.59 44.24 30.18
N LYS A 4 64.07 43.42 29.26
CA LYS A 4 64.01 41.94 29.32
C LYS A 4 65.42 41.33 29.30
N ARG A 5 65.63 40.24 30.05
CA ARG A 5 66.68 39.22 29.82
C ARG A 5 66.03 37.98 29.18
N PRO A 6 66.73 37.23 28.31
CA PRO A 6 66.21 36.00 27.73
C PRO A 6 66.76 34.72 28.37
N SER A 7 66.00 33.65 28.09
CA SER A 7 66.35 32.23 27.94
C SER A 7 66.74 31.42 29.18
N GLU A 8 65.83 30.51 29.56
CA GLU A 8 66.09 29.08 29.71
C GLU A 8 64.74 28.34 29.65
N TYR A 9 64.70 27.18 28.99
CA TYR A 9 63.71 26.09 29.00
C TYR A 9 63.52 25.51 27.58
N PHE A 10 64.50 24.70 27.17
CA PHE A 10 64.32 23.59 26.25
C PHE A 10 64.36 22.32 27.10
N PHE A 11 63.29 21.52 27.12
CA PHE A 11 63.27 20.06 27.21
C PHE A 11 61.83 19.62 27.56
N THR A 12 61.09 19.10 26.57
CA THR A 12 60.17 17.94 26.68
C THR A 12 59.27 17.84 25.44
N THR A 13 59.79 17.29 24.33
CA THR A 13 58.94 16.87 23.19
C THR A 13 59.52 15.62 22.55
N LYS A 14 59.18 14.45 23.12
CA LYS A 14 59.28 13.15 22.41
C LYS A 14 58.35 12.08 22.97
N LYS A 15 57.96 12.15 24.26
CA LYS A 15 57.04 11.18 24.88
C LYS A 15 55.55 11.39 24.54
N ASN A 16 55.11 12.62 24.23
CA ASN A 16 53.71 12.92 23.93
C ASN A 16 53.26 12.62 22.47
N MET A 17 54.19 12.38 21.53
CA MET A 17 53.82 12.06 20.13
C MET A 17 53.51 10.57 19.92
N LEU A 18 54.12 9.67 20.68
CA LEU A 18 53.91 8.22 20.53
C LEU A 18 52.57 7.78 21.13
N TYR A 19 52.15 8.38 22.25
CA TYR A 19 50.87 8.07 22.90
C TYR A 19 49.66 8.49 22.04
N ASN A 20 49.79 9.56 21.25
CA ASN A 20 48.70 10.09 20.44
C ASN A 20 48.50 9.33 19.10
N LYS A 21 49.57 8.72 18.55
CA LYS A 21 49.47 7.86 17.36
C LYS A 21 48.83 6.50 17.67
N GLN A 22 49.11 5.92 18.83
CA GLN A 22 48.52 4.64 19.23
C GLN A 22 47.01 4.76 19.55
N TYR A 23 46.59 5.89 20.13
CA TYR A 23 45.18 6.20 20.37
C TYR A 23 44.39 6.49 19.08
N TRP A 24 45.01 7.13 18.08
CA TRP A 24 44.41 7.35 16.76
C TRP A 24 44.25 6.05 15.97
N PHE A 25 45.26 5.17 16.01
CA PHE A 25 45.20 3.88 15.33
C PHE A 25 44.12 2.96 15.95
N TYR A 26 44.01 2.95 17.29
CA TYR A 26 42.95 2.19 17.96
C TYR A 26 41.54 2.71 17.64
N ARG A 27 41.32 4.03 17.50
CA ARG A 27 40.02 4.60 17.11
C ARG A 27 39.66 4.38 15.64
N ILE A 28 40.65 4.38 14.74
CA ILE A 28 40.42 4.03 13.33
C ILE A 28 40.12 2.54 13.20
N VAL A 29 40.84 1.68 13.92
CA VAL A 29 40.62 0.22 13.87
C VAL A 29 39.35 -0.21 14.60
N THR A 30 38.97 0.41 15.74
CA THR A 30 37.65 0.16 16.36
C THR A 30 36.50 0.82 15.61
N GLY A 31 36.73 1.96 14.92
CA GLY A 31 35.76 2.55 13.99
C GLY A 31 35.54 1.70 12.73
N LEU A 32 36.58 1.07 12.20
CA LEU A 32 36.51 0.14 11.06
C LEU A 32 35.95 -1.23 11.45
N ILE A 33 36.19 -1.71 12.68
CA ILE A 33 35.61 -2.96 13.19
C ILE A 33 34.14 -2.77 13.59
N LEU A 34 33.69 -1.56 13.93
CA LEU A 34 32.27 -1.23 14.08
C LEU A 34 31.54 -0.96 12.74
N LEU A 35 32.28 -0.79 11.63
CA LEU A 35 31.73 -0.70 10.27
C LEU A 35 31.63 -2.07 9.55
N ALA A 36 32.24 -3.12 10.09
CA ALA A 36 32.18 -4.49 9.54
C ALA A 36 31.10 -5.38 10.18
N ALA A 37 30.22 -4.80 11.00
CA ALA A 37 29.01 -5.45 11.50
C ALA A 37 27.77 -4.61 11.19
N ALA A 38 27.72 -3.98 10.01
CA ALA A 38 26.43 -3.82 9.37
C ALA A 38 25.95 -5.25 9.06
N CYS A 39 25.15 -5.82 9.96
CA CYS A 39 24.32 -6.96 9.63
C CYS A 39 23.53 -6.56 8.39
N VAL A 40 24.03 -6.92 7.21
CA VAL A 40 23.23 -7.03 6.01
C VAL A 40 22.18 -8.05 6.41
N SER A 41 21.01 -7.59 6.86
CA SER A 41 19.91 -8.47 7.21
C SER A 41 19.71 -9.34 5.99
N LYS A 42 19.95 -10.65 6.12
CA LYS A 42 19.77 -11.59 5.01
C LYS A 42 18.38 -11.33 4.42
N GLN A 43 18.33 -11.00 3.14
CA GLN A 43 17.08 -10.79 2.42
C GLN A 43 16.18 -12.01 2.65
N LYS A 44 14.94 -11.78 3.09
CA LYS A 44 13.97 -12.86 3.24
C LYS A 44 13.29 -13.07 1.90
N VAL A 45 13.48 -14.26 1.33
CA VAL A 45 12.93 -14.63 0.02
C VAL A 45 11.72 -15.53 0.24
N GLY A 46 10.62 -15.21 -0.44
CA GLY A 46 9.41 -16.00 -0.46
C GLY A 46 9.63 -17.39 -1.07
N GLY A 47 9.06 -18.41 -0.42
CA GLY A 47 8.99 -19.75 -1.00
C GLY A 47 8.04 -19.79 -2.20
N LEU A 48 8.30 -20.70 -3.14
CA LEU A 48 7.38 -20.99 -4.25
C LEU A 48 6.56 -22.22 -3.90
N VAL A 49 5.27 -22.17 -4.21
CA VAL A 49 4.32 -23.27 -4.02
C VAL A 49 3.47 -23.42 -5.27
N THR A 50 3.02 -24.64 -5.58
CA THR A 50 1.99 -24.81 -6.59
C THR A 50 0.62 -24.50 -5.96
N PRO A 51 -0.35 -23.98 -6.73
CA PRO A 51 -1.71 -23.80 -6.25
C PRO A 51 -2.35 -25.09 -5.71
N ASN A 52 -1.98 -26.23 -6.28
CA ASN A 52 -2.52 -27.54 -5.91
C ASN A 52 -1.92 -28.09 -4.60
N ASP A 53 -0.66 -27.77 -4.31
CA ASP A 53 0.03 -28.21 -3.09
C ASP A 53 -0.37 -27.40 -1.84
N GLN A 54 -1.13 -26.32 -2.01
CA GLN A 54 -1.69 -25.53 -0.94
C GLN A 54 -3.23 -25.61 -1.00
N PRO A 55 -3.85 -26.61 -0.34
CA PRO A 55 -5.31 -26.72 -0.20
C PRO A 55 -5.96 -25.46 0.37
N ASN A 56 -5.15 -24.59 1.00
CA ASN A 56 -5.51 -23.36 1.67
C ASN A 56 -5.40 -22.10 0.79
N LEU A 57 -5.08 -22.17 -0.50
CA LEU A 57 -5.28 -21.03 -1.42
C LEU A 57 -6.77 -20.79 -1.76
N ARG A 58 -7.68 -21.45 -1.04
CA ARG A 58 -9.12 -21.25 -1.15
C ARG A 58 -9.47 -19.83 -0.72
N TYR A 59 -9.99 -19.09 -1.67
CA TYR A 59 -10.64 -17.81 -1.45
C TYR A 59 -12.14 -17.95 -1.73
N LYS A 60 -12.95 -17.17 -1.03
CA LYS A 60 -14.39 -17.06 -1.26
C LYS A 60 -14.71 -16.02 -2.33
N TYR A 61 -13.89 -14.97 -2.42
CA TYR A 61 -14.14 -13.84 -3.30
C TYR A 61 -13.02 -13.65 -4.33
N GLU A 62 -13.38 -13.23 -5.53
CA GLU A 62 -12.43 -12.86 -6.58
C GLU A 62 -12.74 -11.46 -7.05
N PHE A 63 -11.72 -10.59 -7.01
CA PHE A 63 -11.79 -9.21 -7.47
C PHE A 63 -10.68 -8.97 -8.49
N ASP A 64 -11.07 -8.64 -9.72
CA ASP A 64 -10.15 -8.37 -10.82
C ASP A 64 -10.19 -6.88 -11.19
N PHE A 65 -9.25 -6.12 -10.62
CA PHE A 65 -9.03 -4.70 -10.90
C PHE A 65 -7.86 -4.48 -11.86
N ASP A 66 -7.48 -5.48 -12.67
CA ASP A 66 -6.38 -5.37 -13.64
C ASP A 66 -6.70 -4.35 -14.74
N THR A 67 -7.92 -4.41 -15.28
CA THR A 67 -8.39 -3.55 -16.37
C THR A 67 -9.83 -3.11 -16.15
N ARG A 68 -10.22 -2.01 -16.79
CA ARG A 68 -11.60 -1.53 -16.78
C ARG A 68 -12.58 -2.56 -17.39
N GLU A 69 -12.15 -3.30 -18.41
CA GLU A 69 -12.95 -4.34 -19.05
C GLU A 69 -13.22 -5.51 -18.09
N ASN A 70 -12.24 -5.91 -17.29
CA ASN A 70 -12.42 -6.96 -16.29
C ASN A 70 -13.40 -6.54 -15.18
N VAL A 71 -13.33 -5.29 -14.73
CA VAL A 71 -14.31 -4.74 -13.76
C VAL A 71 -15.72 -4.73 -14.36
N GLN A 72 -15.87 -4.27 -15.61
CA GLN A 72 -17.16 -4.29 -16.30
C GLN A 72 -17.71 -5.72 -16.45
N LYS A 73 -16.87 -6.68 -16.83
CA LYS A 73 -17.26 -8.10 -16.94
C LYS A 73 -17.71 -8.67 -15.60
N GLN A 74 -17.02 -8.35 -14.50
CA GLN A 74 -17.45 -8.78 -13.16
C GLN A 74 -18.82 -8.20 -12.80
N ILE A 75 -19.03 -6.90 -13.01
CA ILE A 75 -20.33 -6.25 -12.75
C ILE A 75 -21.43 -6.88 -13.62
N GLN A 76 -21.16 -7.15 -14.89
CA GLN A 76 -22.12 -7.83 -15.78
C GLN A 76 -22.47 -9.23 -15.29
N LYS A 77 -21.50 -9.99 -14.77
CA LYS A 77 -21.72 -11.33 -14.19
C LYS A 77 -22.61 -11.29 -12.94
N LEU A 78 -22.62 -10.18 -12.19
CA LEU A 78 -23.54 -10.02 -11.05
C LEU A 78 -25.01 -9.92 -11.50
N GLY A 79 -25.27 -9.58 -12.76
CA GLY A 79 -26.62 -9.43 -13.30
C GLY A 79 -27.36 -8.23 -12.70
N SER A 80 -28.62 -8.44 -12.32
CA SER A 80 -29.46 -7.37 -11.74
C SER A 80 -29.07 -7.08 -10.29
N LEU A 81 -28.79 -5.82 -9.96
CA LEU A 81 -28.53 -5.37 -8.58
C LEU A 81 -29.82 -5.19 -7.76
N ASN A 82 -30.92 -5.81 -8.19
CA ASN A 82 -32.21 -5.73 -7.52
C ASN A 82 -32.40 -6.85 -6.48
N ASN A 83 -31.46 -7.77 -6.36
CA ASN A 83 -31.53 -8.89 -5.42
C ASN A 83 -30.37 -8.84 -4.40
N ALA A 84 -30.59 -9.39 -3.21
CA ALA A 84 -29.66 -9.29 -2.09
C ALA A 84 -28.29 -9.95 -2.38
N GLN A 85 -28.24 -11.03 -3.15
CA GLN A 85 -26.99 -11.73 -3.46
C GLN A 85 -26.08 -10.90 -4.36
N SER A 86 -26.65 -10.32 -5.43
CA SER A 86 -25.89 -9.44 -6.33
C SER A 86 -25.48 -8.14 -5.65
N GLN A 87 -26.31 -7.62 -4.74
CA GLN A 87 -25.98 -6.45 -3.90
C GLN A 87 -24.81 -6.76 -2.97
N ASP A 88 -24.85 -7.84 -2.19
CA ASP A 88 -23.75 -8.25 -1.31
C ASP A 88 -22.43 -8.41 -2.09
N ALA A 89 -22.46 -9.13 -3.22
CA ALA A 89 -21.29 -9.32 -4.05
C ALA A 89 -20.73 -7.99 -4.62
N PHE A 90 -21.60 -7.07 -5.01
CA PHE A 90 -21.17 -5.75 -5.48
C PHE A 90 -20.59 -4.90 -4.35
N ILE A 91 -21.21 -4.88 -3.16
CA ILE A 91 -20.71 -4.14 -2.00
C ILE A 91 -19.35 -4.66 -1.54
N ARG A 92 -19.14 -5.98 -1.53
CA ARG A 92 -17.81 -6.56 -1.26
C ARG A 92 -16.75 -6.09 -2.25
N MET A 93 -17.11 -5.97 -3.53
CA MET A 93 -16.23 -5.41 -4.56
C MET A 93 -15.92 -3.93 -4.30
N LEU A 94 -16.92 -3.14 -3.88
CA LEU A 94 -16.72 -1.73 -3.50
C LEU A 94 -15.78 -1.59 -2.31
N ILE A 95 -15.98 -2.38 -1.25
CA ILE A 95 -15.11 -2.39 -0.06
C ILE A 95 -13.69 -2.81 -0.45
N ALA A 96 -13.52 -3.85 -1.26
CA ALA A 96 -12.21 -4.28 -1.75
C ALA A 96 -11.51 -3.17 -2.53
N PHE A 97 -12.20 -2.52 -3.48
CA PHE A 97 -11.64 -1.40 -4.24
C PHE A 97 -11.27 -0.22 -3.35
N ARG A 98 -12.14 0.11 -2.38
CA ARG A 98 -11.91 1.19 -1.42
C ARG A 98 -10.68 0.93 -0.55
N ASN A 99 -10.54 -0.30 -0.03
CA ASN A 99 -9.39 -0.72 0.77
C ASN A 99 -8.08 -0.65 -0.01
N LEU A 100 -8.10 -1.08 -1.28
CA LEU A 100 -6.96 -0.92 -2.17
C LEU A 100 -6.60 0.56 -2.33
N LYS A 101 -7.57 1.43 -2.63
CA LYS A 101 -7.33 2.84 -2.93
C LYS A 101 -6.86 3.65 -1.71
N ARG A 102 -7.41 3.37 -0.53
CA ARG A 102 -7.28 4.21 0.67
C ARG A 102 -5.83 4.51 1.05
N ASN A 103 -4.98 3.47 1.06
CA ASN A 103 -3.62 3.56 1.58
C ASN A 103 -2.52 3.58 0.49
N LEU A 104 -2.90 3.71 -0.79
CA LEU A 104 -1.93 3.78 -1.90
C LEU A 104 -0.94 4.92 -1.72
N LYS A 105 -1.38 6.05 -1.12
CA LYS A 105 -0.52 7.21 -0.88
C LYS A 105 0.55 6.95 0.19
N GLU A 106 0.32 5.99 1.08
CA GLU A 106 1.29 5.49 2.06
C GLU A 106 2.05 4.25 1.55
N ASP A 107 1.96 3.94 0.25
CA ASP A 107 2.59 2.79 -0.40
C ASP A 107 2.07 1.41 0.07
N GLU A 108 0.88 1.39 0.66
CA GLU A 108 0.28 0.20 1.26
C GLU A 108 -0.99 -0.24 0.51
N LEU A 109 -1.08 -1.55 0.24
CA LEU A 109 -2.29 -2.20 -0.24
C LEU A 109 -2.94 -2.96 0.91
N LEU A 110 -4.20 -2.64 1.24
CA LEU A 110 -4.98 -3.45 2.17
C LEU A 110 -5.77 -4.52 1.41
N LEU A 111 -5.32 -5.77 1.49
CA LEU A 111 -5.87 -6.88 0.73
C LEU A 111 -7.01 -7.55 1.52
N PRO A 112 -8.22 -7.70 0.93
CA PRO A 112 -9.37 -8.26 1.64
C PRO A 112 -9.16 -9.70 2.09
N SER A 113 -9.79 -10.09 3.21
CA SER A 113 -9.81 -11.46 3.74
C SER A 113 -10.47 -12.44 2.77
N GLU A 114 -10.02 -13.70 2.79
CA GLU A 114 -10.60 -14.81 2.02
C GLU A 114 -10.81 -14.48 0.54
N ALA A 115 -9.89 -13.72 -0.07
CA ALA A 115 -10.06 -13.16 -1.38
C ALA A 115 -8.82 -13.34 -2.27
N LYS A 116 -9.07 -13.51 -3.57
CA LYS A 116 -8.10 -13.26 -4.62
C LYS A 116 -8.34 -11.88 -5.19
N THR A 117 -7.30 -11.04 -5.15
CA THR A 117 -7.36 -9.66 -5.67
C THR A 117 -6.31 -9.49 -6.76
N LYS A 118 -6.74 -9.32 -8.01
CA LYS A 118 -5.85 -9.00 -9.14
C LYS A 118 -5.81 -7.49 -9.35
N VAL A 119 -4.62 -6.92 -9.46
CA VAL A 119 -4.40 -5.48 -9.65
C VAL A 119 -3.21 -5.23 -10.57
N ARG A 120 -3.34 -4.22 -11.44
CA ARG A 120 -2.23 -3.75 -12.27
C ARG A 120 -1.45 -2.69 -11.51
N LEU A 121 -0.16 -2.95 -11.28
CA LEU A 121 0.76 -2.00 -10.65
C LEU A 121 1.80 -1.54 -11.66
N ALA A 122 2.12 -0.26 -11.62
CA ALA A 122 3.29 0.25 -12.30
C ALA A 122 4.56 -0.39 -11.71
N SER A 123 5.49 -0.73 -12.57
CA SER A 123 6.69 -1.48 -12.23
C SER A 123 7.91 -0.98 -12.99
N PHE A 124 9.09 -1.37 -12.53
CA PHE A 124 10.36 -1.00 -13.12
C PHE A 124 11.33 -2.15 -13.08
N CYS A 125 12.02 -2.38 -14.19
CA CYS A 125 13.11 -3.33 -14.25
C CYS A 125 14.38 -2.76 -13.62
N LEU A 126 15.12 -3.60 -12.91
CA LEU A 126 16.24 -3.18 -12.06
C LEU A 126 17.63 -3.43 -12.67
N ALA A 127 17.74 -4.23 -13.75
CA ALA A 127 19.04 -4.69 -14.23
C ALA A 127 19.13 -4.67 -15.77
N SER A 128 19.43 -3.52 -16.36
CA SER A 128 19.50 -3.35 -17.82
C SER A 128 20.46 -4.28 -18.57
N SER A 129 21.35 -4.99 -17.86
CA SER A 129 22.25 -5.99 -18.44
C SER A 129 21.58 -7.36 -18.70
N LYS A 130 20.40 -7.62 -18.13
CA LYS A 130 19.66 -8.89 -18.16
C LYS A 130 18.47 -8.86 -19.11
N ALA A 131 17.92 -10.03 -19.44
CA ALA A 131 16.77 -10.16 -20.31
C ALA A 131 15.51 -9.56 -19.66
N ALA A 132 14.64 -8.97 -20.48
CA ALA A 132 13.29 -8.59 -20.06
C ALA A 132 12.50 -9.82 -19.59
N PRO A 133 11.58 -9.66 -18.63
CA PRO A 133 10.70 -10.74 -18.22
C PRO A 133 9.77 -11.14 -19.37
N GLU A 134 9.49 -12.43 -19.49
CA GLU A 134 8.38 -12.92 -20.31
C GLU A 134 7.05 -12.70 -19.57
N GLU A 135 5.92 -12.75 -20.30
CA GLU A 135 4.59 -12.50 -19.73
C GLU A 135 4.30 -13.35 -18.47
N ASN A 136 4.65 -14.64 -18.52
CA ASN A 136 4.46 -15.58 -17.42
C ASN A 136 5.73 -15.81 -16.59
N GLU A 137 6.60 -14.80 -16.49
CA GLU A 137 7.80 -14.90 -15.65
C GLU A 137 7.44 -15.14 -14.18
N ILE A 138 8.11 -16.12 -13.58
CA ILE A 138 7.88 -16.49 -12.18
C ILE A 138 8.85 -15.70 -11.30
N PHE A 139 8.30 -14.91 -10.38
CA PHE A 139 9.07 -14.15 -9.41
C PHE A 139 8.88 -14.66 -7.99
N LYS A 140 9.96 -14.58 -7.22
CA LYS A 140 9.95 -14.70 -5.75
C LYS A 140 9.85 -13.30 -5.15
N TRP A 141 8.85 -13.08 -4.31
CA TRP A 141 8.75 -11.88 -3.49
C TRP A 141 9.88 -11.85 -2.49
N THR A 142 10.68 -10.80 -2.52
CA THR A 142 11.88 -10.67 -1.69
C THR A 142 11.78 -9.42 -0.84
N LYS A 143 11.85 -9.59 0.49
CA LYS A 143 11.83 -8.48 1.43
C LYS A 143 13.20 -7.82 1.52
N GLY A 144 13.23 -6.51 1.34
CA GLY A 144 14.42 -5.67 1.35
C GLY A 144 14.45 -4.68 0.19
N SER A 145 15.54 -3.92 0.12
CA SER A 145 15.79 -3.00 -0.99
C SER A 145 16.74 -3.62 -2.01
N PRO A 146 16.53 -3.43 -3.32
CA PRO A 146 17.55 -3.76 -4.30
C PRO A 146 18.78 -2.87 -4.09
N SER A 147 19.94 -3.32 -4.56
CA SER A 147 21.23 -2.60 -4.43
C SER A 147 21.36 -1.42 -5.41
N ILE A 148 20.30 -0.63 -5.57
CA ILE A 148 20.26 0.57 -6.41
C ILE A 148 20.08 1.79 -5.49
N PRO A 149 20.99 2.77 -5.53
CA PRO A 149 20.85 3.99 -4.74
C PRO A 149 19.54 4.70 -5.04
N LEU A 150 18.96 5.32 -4.00
CA LEU A 150 17.76 6.17 -4.10
C LEU A 150 16.48 5.49 -4.59
N VAL A 151 16.45 4.15 -4.79
CA VAL A 151 15.31 3.44 -5.39
C VAL A 151 13.97 3.73 -4.71
N LYS A 152 13.93 3.73 -3.36
CA LYS A 152 12.71 4.02 -2.60
C LYS A 152 12.24 5.46 -2.79
N GLN A 153 13.16 6.41 -2.81
CA GLN A 153 12.86 7.82 -3.02
C GLN A 153 12.34 8.08 -4.44
N VAL A 154 12.92 7.40 -5.43
CA VAL A 154 12.47 7.45 -6.83
C VAL A 154 11.04 6.95 -6.96
N LEU A 155 10.72 5.78 -6.38
CA LEU A 155 9.36 5.20 -6.43
C LEU A 155 8.33 6.07 -5.72
N LYS A 156 8.66 6.57 -4.53
CA LYS A 156 7.78 7.48 -3.79
C LYS A 156 7.50 8.76 -4.57
N PHE A 157 8.51 9.33 -5.21
CA PHE A 157 8.33 10.52 -6.04
C PHE A 157 7.53 10.23 -7.31
N TYR A 158 7.75 9.09 -7.95
CA TYR A 158 6.95 8.63 -9.08
C TYR A 158 5.47 8.45 -8.71
N ALA A 159 5.17 7.87 -7.54
CA ALA A 159 3.79 7.73 -7.07
C ALA A 159 3.07 9.09 -6.96
N GLN A 160 3.80 10.14 -6.59
CA GLN A 160 3.28 11.51 -6.51
C GLN A 160 3.03 12.15 -7.89
N THR A 161 3.64 11.65 -8.98
CA THR A 161 3.38 12.18 -10.33
C THR A 161 2.07 11.66 -10.93
N GLY A 162 1.46 10.63 -10.32
CA GLY A 162 0.22 10.03 -10.81
C GLY A 162 0.42 9.27 -12.12
N ASN A 163 1.41 8.38 -12.17
CA ASN A 163 1.76 7.58 -13.36
C ASN A 163 2.29 8.39 -14.57
N LYS A 164 2.75 9.62 -14.36
CA LYS A 164 3.29 10.44 -15.45
C LYS A 164 4.78 10.18 -15.63
N ASP A 165 5.19 10.07 -16.89
CA ASP A 165 6.60 10.03 -17.31
C ASP A 165 7.39 8.80 -16.81
N GLN A 166 6.73 7.64 -16.71
CA GLN A 166 7.36 6.38 -16.26
C GLN A 166 8.66 6.04 -17.02
N VAL A 167 8.71 6.42 -18.30
CA VAL A 167 9.88 6.33 -19.19
C VAL A 167 11.13 6.96 -18.57
N SER A 168 11.04 8.21 -18.11
CA SER A 168 12.17 8.92 -17.49
C SER A 168 12.58 8.28 -16.15
N PHE A 169 11.62 7.74 -15.39
CA PHE A 169 11.90 7.06 -14.13
C PHE A 169 12.60 5.70 -14.33
N GLN A 170 12.21 4.94 -15.36
CA GLN A 170 12.91 3.71 -15.74
C GLN A 170 14.35 3.99 -16.17
N GLU A 171 14.57 5.04 -16.97
CA GLU A 171 15.91 5.47 -17.38
C GLU A 171 16.77 5.90 -16.19
N LEU A 172 16.18 6.66 -15.26
CA LEU A 172 16.83 7.08 -14.03
C LEU A 172 17.28 5.87 -13.20
N LEU A 173 16.40 4.88 -12.99
CA LEU A 173 16.72 3.68 -12.20
C LEU A 173 17.85 2.86 -12.81
N TRP A 174 17.87 2.68 -14.14
CA TRP A 174 18.98 1.97 -14.80
C TRP A 174 20.30 2.72 -14.70
N ASN A 175 20.30 4.05 -14.85
CA ASN A 175 21.52 4.85 -14.68
C ASN A 175 22.00 4.88 -13.21
N LEU A 176 21.08 4.92 -12.24
CA LEU A 176 21.44 4.77 -10.82
C LEU A 176 22.09 3.40 -10.56
N GLY A 177 21.56 2.33 -11.17
CA GLY A 177 22.17 1.00 -11.15
C GLY A 177 23.54 0.95 -11.85
N ASN A 178 23.73 1.72 -12.92
CA ASN A 178 25.01 1.87 -13.65
C ASN A 178 26.04 2.74 -12.90
N LYS A 179 25.68 3.27 -11.72
CA LYS A 179 26.52 4.19 -10.94
C LYS A 179 26.93 5.42 -11.76
N THR A 180 26.04 5.92 -12.62
CA THR A 180 26.30 7.09 -13.46
C THR A 180 26.72 8.30 -12.63
N TYR A 181 27.71 9.05 -13.11
CA TYR A 181 28.15 10.28 -12.44
C TYR A 181 27.01 11.31 -12.41
N TYR A 182 26.81 11.95 -11.26
CA TYR A 182 25.77 12.95 -11.04
C TYR A 182 25.77 14.04 -12.13
N GLU A 183 26.95 14.49 -12.56
CA GLU A 183 27.10 15.53 -13.57
C GLU A 183 26.75 15.08 -15.00
N ASP A 184 26.63 13.78 -15.24
CA ASP A 184 26.35 13.21 -16.57
C ASP A 184 24.86 12.99 -16.82
N TYR A 185 24.02 13.04 -15.78
CA TYR A 185 22.57 12.97 -15.95
C TYR A 185 22.05 14.20 -16.71
N PRO A 186 21.12 14.04 -17.67
CA PRO A 186 20.48 15.17 -18.34
C PRO A 186 19.68 16.02 -17.34
N ARG A 187 19.44 17.29 -17.68
CA ARG A 187 18.86 18.28 -16.75
C ARG A 187 17.51 17.85 -16.17
N ASN A 188 16.65 17.21 -16.96
CA ASN A 188 15.35 16.69 -16.51
C ASN A 188 15.52 15.63 -15.41
N LEU A 189 16.38 14.63 -15.61
CA LEU A 189 16.62 13.57 -14.61
C LEU A 189 17.36 14.12 -13.39
N ARG A 190 18.32 15.02 -13.59
CA ARG A 190 19.02 15.69 -12.48
C ARG A 190 18.05 16.49 -11.60
N THR A 191 17.07 17.15 -12.20
CA THR A 191 16.02 17.86 -11.47
C THR A 191 15.19 16.90 -10.60
N ILE A 192 14.92 15.68 -11.08
CA ILE A 192 14.26 14.65 -10.28
C ILE A 192 15.17 14.24 -9.11
N ILE A 193 16.44 13.94 -9.39
CA ILE A 193 17.44 13.57 -8.38
C ILE A 193 17.55 14.63 -7.28
N ASP A 194 17.67 15.91 -7.64
CA ASP A 194 17.80 17.02 -6.70
C ASP A 194 16.56 17.20 -5.83
N LYS A 195 15.36 16.94 -6.37
CA LYS A 195 14.11 16.99 -5.60
C LYS A 195 14.03 15.87 -4.57
N ILE A 196 14.43 14.65 -4.94
CA ILE A 196 14.31 13.47 -4.07
C ILE A 196 15.48 13.35 -3.07
N ALA A 197 16.64 13.89 -3.42
CA ALA A 197 17.85 13.86 -2.63
C ALA A 197 18.70 15.12 -2.90
N PRO A 198 18.45 16.25 -2.22
CA PRO A 198 19.18 17.51 -2.44
C PRO A 198 20.70 17.42 -2.25
N SER A 199 21.19 16.41 -1.51
CA SER A 199 22.61 16.12 -1.31
C SER A 199 23.16 15.05 -2.27
N ALA A 200 22.42 14.68 -3.33
CA ALA A 200 22.79 13.59 -4.25
C ALA A 200 24.17 13.77 -4.88
N LYS A 201 24.59 15.00 -5.18
CA LYS A 201 25.93 15.33 -5.68
C LYS A 201 27.09 14.90 -4.76
N PHE A 202 26.80 14.58 -3.49
CA PHE A 202 27.78 14.09 -2.52
C PHE A 202 27.58 12.61 -2.15
N THR A 203 26.39 12.05 -2.41
CA THR A 203 26.07 10.66 -2.05
C THR A 203 26.21 9.72 -3.24
N LEU A 204 25.82 10.15 -4.44
CA LEU A 204 26.05 9.44 -5.70
C LEU A 204 27.50 9.60 -6.18
N PRO A 205 27.97 8.76 -7.12
CA PRO A 205 29.22 9.01 -7.84
C PRO A 205 29.21 10.42 -8.43
N SER A 206 30.24 11.22 -8.13
CA SER A 206 30.35 12.58 -8.65
C SER A 206 31.80 12.99 -8.74
N ARG A 207 32.14 13.77 -9.77
CA ARG A 207 33.52 14.25 -9.95
C ARG A 207 33.93 15.23 -8.86
N ILE A 208 32.97 15.88 -8.22
CA ILE A 208 33.21 16.75 -7.06
C ILE A 208 33.60 15.92 -5.84
N LYS A 209 32.93 14.79 -5.60
CA LYS A 209 33.24 13.88 -4.49
C LYS A 209 34.62 13.25 -4.65
N ASP A 210 34.94 12.82 -5.87
CA ASP A 210 36.25 12.22 -6.18
C ASP A 210 37.38 13.23 -5.90
N LYS A 211 37.23 14.49 -6.35
CA LYS A 211 38.17 15.58 -6.06
C LYS A 211 38.35 15.92 -4.57
N ILE A 212 37.37 15.62 -3.73
CA ILE A 212 37.45 15.83 -2.27
C ILE A 212 38.12 14.61 -1.58
N GLY A 213 38.02 13.41 -2.17
CA GLY A 213 38.65 12.19 -1.68
C GLY A 213 40.12 12.01 -2.11
N ASP A 214 40.55 12.71 -3.15
CA ASP A 214 41.89 12.61 -3.75
C ASP A 214 43.05 13.18 -2.89
N GLU A 215 42.81 13.74 -1.69
CA GLU A 215 43.90 14.12 -0.78
C GLU A 215 44.63 12.92 -0.15
N VAL A 216 44.12 11.68 -0.29
CA VAL A 216 44.76 10.49 0.33
C VAL A 216 44.61 9.20 -0.51
N ILE A 217 45.04 9.14 -1.78
CA ILE A 217 45.25 7.85 -2.46
C ILE A 217 46.42 7.94 -3.49
N PRO A 218 47.46 7.07 -3.41
CA PRO A 218 48.54 7.00 -4.41
C PRO A 218 48.09 6.51 -5.80
N ASP A 219 48.77 6.99 -6.84
CA ASP A 219 48.39 6.90 -8.26
C ASP A 219 48.38 5.48 -8.88
N GLU A 220 48.75 4.43 -8.14
CA GLU A 220 48.92 3.07 -8.67
C GLU A 220 47.64 2.21 -8.72
N ILE A 221 46.46 2.80 -8.44
CA ILE A 221 45.13 2.12 -8.55
C ILE A 221 44.25 2.77 -9.64
N LYS A 222 44.77 3.70 -10.46
CA LYS A 222 43.95 4.41 -11.46
C LYS A 222 43.66 3.64 -12.75
N ASP A 223 44.46 2.64 -13.12
CA ASP A 223 44.43 2.08 -14.49
C ASP A 223 43.84 0.65 -14.65
N ALA A 224 42.80 0.28 -13.89
CA ALA A 224 42.18 -1.05 -14.03
C ALA A 224 40.63 -1.08 -14.02
N LEU A 225 39.93 0.03 -14.30
CA LEU A 225 38.46 0.08 -14.24
C LEU A 225 37.81 0.89 -15.40
N GLU A 226 38.35 0.82 -16.61
CA GLU A 226 37.64 1.32 -17.80
C GLU A 226 36.97 0.19 -18.58
N LEU A 227 35.75 -0.14 -18.16
CA LEU A 227 34.73 -0.76 -19.00
C LEU A 227 33.35 -0.25 -18.54
N ALA A 228 32.85 0.79 -19.22
CA ALA A 228 31.45 1.26 -19.32
C ALA A 228 30.65 1.65 -18.05
N GLN A 229 31.12 1.40 -16.83
CA GLN A 229 30.44 1.86 -15.60
C GLN A 229 30.64 3.38 -15.40
N GLY A 230 29.60 4.07 -14.95
CA GLY A 230 29.66 5.50 -14.62
C GLY A 230 29.25 6.47 -15.74
N LYS A 231 29.16 6.04 -17.00
CA LYS A 231 28.65 6.88 -18.10
C LYS A 231 27.11 6.87 -18.14
N TYR A 232 26.52 8.01 -18.46
CA TYR A 232 25.09 8.10 -18.73
C TYR A 232 24.71 7.39 -20.04
N HIS A 233 23.58 6.68 -20.01
CA HIS A 233 22.95 6.04 -21.16
C HIS A 233 21.46 6.41 -21.22
N SER A 234 20.98 6.77 -22.41
CA SER A 234 19.57 7.02 -22.67
C SER A 234 18.72 5.74 -22.63
N LEU A 235 17.41 5.87 -22.47
CA LEU A 235 16.50 4.74 -22.50
C LEU A 235 16.56 3.99 -23.84
N MET A 236 16.72 4.69 -24.96
CA MET A 236 16.79 4.07 -26.28
C MET A 236 18.03 3.17 -26.42
N GLU A 237 19.17 3.61 -25.86
CA GLU A 237 20.39 2.81 -25.82
C GLU A 237 20.20 1.56 -24.94
N PHE A 238 19.57 1.69 -23.77
CA PHE A 238 19.24 0.53 -22.94
C PHE A 238 18.25 -0.43 -23.62
N LYS A 239 17.19 0.10 -24.24
CA LYS A 239 16.19 -0.72 -24.95
C LYS A 239 16.82 -1.53 -26.06
N SER A 240 17.67 -0.92 -26.89
CA SER A 240 18.40 -1.63 -27.95
C SER A 240 19.23 -2.79 -27.40
N LEU A 241 19.88 -2.60 -26.24
CA LEU A 241 20.65 -3.65 -25.57
C LEU A 241 19.77 -4.76 -24.96
N ILE A 242 18.59 -4.42 -24.45
CA ILE A 242 17.71 -5.37 -23.75
C ILE A 242 16.82 -6.15 -24.72
N GLU A 243 16.27 -5.51 -25.75
CA GLU A 243 15.39 -6.15 -26.74
C GLU A 243 16.12 -7.25 -27.52
N GLN A 244 17.45 -7.15 -27.63
CA GLN A 244 18.32 -8.18 -28.21
C GLN A 244 18.62 -9.33 -27.23
N LYS A 245 18.33 -9.18 -25.93
CA LYS A 245 18.57 -10.18 -24.89
C LYS A 245 17.29 -10.98 -24.62
N LYS A 246 17.31 -12.26 -25.01
CA LYS A 246 16.34 -13.25 -24.55
C LYS A 246 16.97 -14.16 -23.50
N SER A 247 16.19 -14.60 -22.52
CA SER A 247 16.66 -15.60 -21.56
C SER A 247 17.06 -16.88 -22.29
N LYS A 248 18.14 -17.50 -21.84
CA LYS A 248 18.61 -18.81 -22.35
C LYS A 248 18.00 -19.98 -21.59
N ILE A 249 17.26 -19.69 -20.52
CA ILE A 249 16.66 -20.66 -19.62
C ILE A 249 15.16 -20.71 -19.92
N SER A 250 14.62 -21.90 -20.16
CA SER A 250 13.17 -22.05 -20.40
C SER A 250 12.36 -21.67 -19.17
N LEU A 251 11.16 -21.11 -19.37
CA LEU A 251 10.21 -20.90 -18.28
C LEU A 251 9.89 -22.23 -17.58
N PRO A 252 9.73 -22.23 -16.24
CA PRO A 252 9.17 -23.36 -15.54
C PRO A 252 7.77 -23.69 -16.07
N LYS A 253 7.46 -24.98 -16.18
CA LYS A 253 6.16 -25.45 -16.72
C LYS A 253 5.03 -25.35 -15.69
N ASP A 254 5.39 -25.42 -14.40
CA ASP A 254 4.43 -25.39 -13.32
C ASP A 254 3.95 -23.96 -13.07
N HIS A 255 2.66 -23.79 -12.84
CA HIS A 255 2.13 -22.54 -12.33
C HIS A 255 2.52 -22.43 -10.85
N LEU A 256 3.43 -21.50 -10.54
CA LEU A 256 3.94 -21.28 -9.19
C LEU A 256 3.46 -19.94 -8.66
N VAL A 257 3.09 -19.92 -7.38
CA VAL A 257 2.81 -18.70 -6.63
C VAL A 257 3.89 -18.50 -5.57
N SER A 258 4.26 -17.25 -5.33
CA SER A 258 5.24 -16.90 -4.31
C SER A 258 4.55 -16.54 -3.02
N LYS A 259 4.99 -17.10 -1.90
CA LYS A 259 4.67 -16.57 -0.57
C LYS A 259 5.26 -15.16 -0.43
N ILE A 260 4.52 -14.22 0.13
CA ILE A 260 5.04 -12.90 0.50
C ILE A 260 5.70 -13.02 1.88
N PRO A 261 7.00 -12.70 2.04
CA PRO A 261 7.70 -12.87 3.31
C PRO A 261 7.02 -12.15 4.47
N ASP A 262 7.02 -12.79 5.64
CA ASP A 262 6.43 -12.28 6.89
C ASP A 262 4.91 -12.05 6.86
N THR A 263 4.19 -12.61 5.88
CA THR A 263 2.72 -12.59 5.80
C THR A 263 2.17 -13.97 5.44
N ASP A 264 0.85 -14.12 5.55
CA ASP A 264 0.12 -15.30 5.08
C ASP A 264 -0.39 -15.16 3.63
N LEU A 265 0.13 -14.16 2.91
CA LEU A 265 -0.25 -13.87 1.54
C LEU A 265 0.60 -14.64 0.54
N PHE A 266 -0.02 -14.91 -0.61
CA PHE A 266 0.66 -15.42 -1.79
C PHE A 266 0.40 -14.49 -2.97
N ALA A 267 1.29 -14.51 -3.95
CA ALA A 267 1.14 -13.70 -5.14
C ALA A 267 1.69 -14.40 -6.39
N SER A 268 1.00 -14.20 -7.50
CA SER A 268 1.50 -14.46 -8.85
C SER A 268 1.46 -13.18 -9.66
N SER A 269 2.25 -13.12 -10.73
CA SER A 269 2.44 -11.91 -11.54
C SER A 269 2.42 -12.26 -13.02
N GLU A 270 1.81 -11.38 -13.81
CA GLU A 270 1.90 -11.37 -15.27
C GLU A 270 2.61 -10.09 -15.71
N SER A 271 3.75 -10.24 -16.37
CA SER A 271 4.58 -9.13 -16.84
C SER A 271 4.06 -8.56 -18.15
N HIS A 272 3.87 -7.25 -18.18
CA HIS A 272 3.44 -6.55 -19.38
C HIS A 272 4.59 -5.64 -19.84
N GLY A 273 5.68 -6.25 -20.29
CA GLY A 273 6.90 -5.54 -20.64
C GLY A 273 7.65 -5.00 -19.41
N TYR A 274 8.07 -3.73 -19.48
CA TYR A 274 8.92 -3.11 -18.46
C TYR A 274 8.14 -2.26 -17.46
N ASP A 275 6.90 -1.90 -17.78
CA ASP A 275 6.18 -0.81 -17.13
C ASP A 275 5.09 -1.27 -16.17
N THR A 276 4.56 -2.47 -16.32
CA THR A 276 3.44 -2.92 -15.50
C THR A 276 3.52 -4.41 -15.17
N GLN A 277 3.02 -4.73 -13.97
CA GLN A 277 2.78 -6.08 -13.51
C GLN A 277 1.33 -6.21 -13.11
N ALA A 278 0.63 -7.21 -13.65
CA ALA A 278 -0.66 -7.61 -13.12
C ALA A 278 -0.42 -8.64 -12.02
N ILE A 279 -0.61 -8.23 -10.77
CA ILE A 279 -0.38 -9.08 -9.60
C ILE A 279 -1.71 -9.66 -9.13
N SER A 280 -1.80 -10.99 -9.04
CA SER A 280 -2.87 -11.66 -8.31
C SER A 280 -2.41 -11.97 -6.90
N PHE A 281 -2.97 -11.26 -5.92
CA PHE A 281 -2.77 -11.53 -4.51
C PHE A 281 -3.81 -12.54 -4.01
N TYR A 282 -3.38 -13.49 -3.20
CA TYR A 282 -4.22 -14.49 -2.56
C TYR A 282 -4.13 -14.30 -1.05
N ASN A 283 -5.24 -13.92 -0.42
CA ASN A 283 -5.38 -13.82 1.03
C ASN A 283 -6.32 -14.92 1.52
N PRO A 284 -5.79 -16.04 2.03
CA PRO A 284 -6.61 -17.12 2.56
C PRO A 284 -7.05 -16.90 4.00
N SER A 285 -6.54 -15.85 4.67
CA SER A 285 -6.86 -15.58 6.07
C SER A 285 -8.24 -14.93 6.22
N HIS A 286 -8.79 -15.01 7.44
CA HIS A 286 -10.04 -14.34 7.81
C HIS A 286 -9.89 -12.83 8.05
N ASN A 287 -8.68 -12.28 7.89
CA ASN A 287 -8.40 -10.86 8.12
C ASN A 287 -7.89 -10.18 6.85
N SER A 288 -8.19 -8.89 6.70
CA SER A 288 -7.53 -8.10 5.67
C SER A 288 -6.06 -7.89 6.06
N ILE A 289 -5.14 -8.06 5.12
CA ILE A 289 -3.70 -7.97 5.37
C ILE A 289 -3.11 -6.79 4.60
N PRO A 290 -2.43 -5.83 5.29
CA PRO A 290 -1.71 -4.76 4.62
C PRO A 290 -0.39 -5.26 4.02
N VAL A 291 -0.03 -4.73 2.85
CA VAL A 291 1.27 -4.95 2.20
C VAL A 291 1.87 -3.62 1.79
N ASN A 292 2.99 -3.25 2.42
CA ASN A 292 3.77 -2.11 1.97
C ASN A 292 4.65 -2.51 0.78
N LEU A 293 4.37 -1.96 -0.41
CA LEU A 293 5.05 -2.34 -1.64
C LEU A 293 6.53 -1.97 -1.63
N ASN A 294 6.93 -0.92 -0.91
CA ASN A 294 8.33 -0.48 -0.82
C ASN A 294 9.21 -1.44 0.00
N ASP A 295 8.64 -2.39 0.72
CA ASP A 295 9.40 -3.38 1.47
C ASP A 295 9.83 -4.56 0.62
N PHE A 296 9.35 -4.66 -0.62
CA PHE A 296 9.56 -5.82 -1.48
C PHE A 296 10.04 -5.46 -2.88
N TYR A 297 10.74 -6.41 -3.49
CA TYR A 297 10.95 -6.45 -4.93
C TYR A 297 10.79 -7.89 -5.42
N LEU A 298 10.58 -8.04 -6.72
CA LEU A 298 10.33 -9.31 -7.40
C LEU A 298 11.63 -9.84 -7.99
N GLN A 299 12.11 -10.95 -7.46
CA GLN A 299 13.32 -11.62 -7.93
C GLN A 299 12.95 -12.79 -8.86
N PRO A 300 13.30 -12.77 -10.16
CA PRO A 300 12.93 -13.85 -11.07
C PRO A 300 13.62 -15.15 -10.66
N VAL A 301 12.94 -16.27 -10.92
CA VAL A 301 13.52 -17.61 -10.77
C VAL A 301 14.65 -17.81 -11.77
N ARG A 302 14.49 -17.30 -12.99
CA ARG A 302 15.54 -17.31 -14.03
C ARG A 302 16.60 -16.24 -13.70
N PRO A 303 17.84 -16.62 -13.36
CA PRO A 303 18.86 -15.66 -12.90
C PRO A 303 19.32 -14.67 -13.97
N ASP A 304 19.10 -14.98 -15.25
CA ASP A 304 19.43 -14.14 -16.41
C ASP A 304 18.30 -13.16 -16.80
N VAL A 305 17.20 -13.14 -16.05
CA VAL A 305 16.08 -12.21 -16.21
C VAL A 305 16.18 -11.05 -15.20
N GLN A 306 15.63 -9.90 -15.58
CA GLN A 306 15.60 -8.69 -14.76
C GLN A 306 14.73 -8.84 -13.50
N PRO A 307 15.26 -8.51 -12.30
CA PRO A 307 14.43 -8.22 -11.14
C PRO A 307 13.55 -7.00 -11.38
N ILE A 308 12.41 -6.96 -10.72
CA ILE A 308 11.41 -5.90 -10.86
C ILE A 308 11.12 -5.29 -9.50
N ILE A 309 10.87 -3.99 -9.47
CA ILE A 309 10.27 -3.32 -8.31
C ILE A 309 8.94 -2.68 -8.73
N MET A 310 8.01 -2.58 -7.80
CA MET A 310 6.67 -2.03 -8.04
C MET A 310 6.53 -0.67 -7.38
N ALA A 311 5.79 0.22 -8.02
CA ALA A 311 5.29 1.44 -7.40
C ALA A 311 3.84 1.25 -6.94
N SER A 312 3.44 2.02 -5.94
CA SER A 312 2.07 2.15 -5.42
C SER A 312 1.14 2.93 -6.36
N VAL A 313 1.20 2.60 -7.65
CA VAL A 313 0.48 3.29 -8.71
C VAL A 313 -0.31 2.27 -9.50
N ILE A 314 -1.64 2.44 -9.53
CA ILE A 314 -2.56 1.64 -10.34
C ILE A 314 -2.92 2.46 -11.60
N PRO A 315 -2.44 2.09 -12.79
CA PRO A 315 -2.59 2.92 -14.00
C PRO A 315 -4.03 3.32 -14.35
N TYR A 316 -5.00 2.42 -14.13
CA TYR A 316 -6.41 2.63 -14.52
C TYR A 316 -7.33 2.96 -13.35
N LEU A 317 -6.78 3.42 -12.22
CA LEU A 317 -7.53 3.62 -10.98
C LEU A 317 -8.76 4.52 -11.15
N ASP A 318 -8.59 5.67 -11.82
CA ASP A 318 -9.67 6.64 -12.03
C ASP A 318 -10.78 6.11 -12.95
N GLU A 319 -10.42 5.30 -13.96
CA GLU A 319 -11.39 4.68 -14.86
C GLU A 319 -12.22 3.62 -14.15
N ILE A 320 -11.56 2.78 -13.34
CA ILE A 320 -12.22 1.78 -12.49
C ILE A 320 -13.17 2.48 -11.50
N GLN A 321 -12.70 3.53 -10.83
CA GLN A 321 -13.50 4.31 -9.89
C GLN A 321 -14.79 4.82 -10.55
N LYS A 322 -14.70 5.44 -11.73
CA LYS A 322 -15.88 5.96 -12.45
C LYS A 322 -16.90 4.88 -12.78
N ILE A 323 -16.44 3.68 -13.14
CA ILE A 323 -17.33 2.53 -13.40
C ILE A 323 -18.07 2.12 -12.13
N LEU A 324 -17.35 2.02 -11.01
CA LEU A 324 -17.90 1.65 -9.71
C LEU A 324 -18.85 2.72 -9.17
N GLU A 325 -18.51 4.01 -9.27
CA GLU A 325 -19.39 5.12 -8.89
C GLU A 325 -20.69 5.13 -9.69
N LYS A 326 -20.61 5.01 -11.02
CA LYS A 326 -21.78 4.95 -11.90
C LYS A 326 -22.68 3.76 -11.54
N THR A 327 -22.09 2.63 -11.19
CA THR A 327 -22.83 1.40 -10.84
C THR A 327 -23.43 1.51 -9.44
N SER A 328 -22.72 2.15 -8.50
CA SER A 328 -23.20 2.49 -7.15
C SER A 328 -24.44 3.38 -7.21
N LEU A 329 -24.44 4.43 -8.04
CA LEU A 329 -25.62 5.29 -8.24
C LEU A 329 -26.82 4.53 -8.81
N LYS A 330 -26.61 3.55 -9.69
CA LYS A 330 -27.71 2.71 -10.20
C LYS A 330 -28.30 1.82 -9.11
N MET A 331 -27.44 1.19 -8.30
CA MET A 331 -27.87 0.38 -7.15
C MET A 331 -28.63 1.25 -6.14
N LEU A 332 -28.09 2.42 -5.79
CA LEU A 332 -28.75 3.38 -4.91
C LEU A 332 -30.09 3.87 -5.47
N GLY A 333 -30.20 4.09 -6.78
CA GLY A 333 -31.47 4.45 -7.40
C GLY A 333 -32.54 3.35 -7.26
N TYR A 334 -32.14 2.08 -7.37
CA TYR A 334 -33.03 0.95 -7.10
C TYR A 334 -33.41 0.87 -5.63
N LEU A 335 -32.41 0.88 -4.74
CA LEU A 335 -32.61 0.77 -3.30
C LEU A 335 -33.41 1.94 -2.73
N GLY A 336 -33.06 3.18 -3.09
CA GLY A 336 -33.75 4.39 -2.63
C GLY A 336 -35.21 4.49 -3.06
N SER A 337 -35.66 3.72 -4.07
CA SER A 337 -37.09 3.61 -4.39
C SER A 337 -37.90 2.84 -3.34
N GLN A 338 -37.22 2.14 -2.43
CA GLN A 338 -37.81 1.26 -1.41
C GLN A 338 -37.73 1.84 0.01
N TYR A 339 -37.09 2.99 0.20
CA TYR A 339 -36.77 3.57 1.53
C TYR A 339 -37.15 5.05 1.62
N PRO A 340 -37.29 5.60 2.84
CA PRO A 340 -37.64 7.00 3.05
C PRO A 340 -36.71 7.98 2.33
N THR A 341 -37.24 9.17 2.06
CA THR A 341 -36.55 10.16 1.23
C THR A 341 -35.36 10.76 1.97
N LEU A 342 -34.17 10.66 1.36
CA LEU A 342 -32.95 11.28 1.87
C LEU A 342 -33.10 12.79 2.13
N ASN A 343 -32.52 13.26 3.22
CA ASN A 343 -32.41 14.69 3.52
C ASN A 343 -31.38 15.38 2.61
N SER A 344 -31.26 16.71 2.70
CA SER A 344 -30.35 17.48 1.82
C SER A 344 -28.88 17.13 2.02
N SER A 345 -28.47 16.86 3.26
CA SER A 345 -27.09 16.52 3.62
C SER A 345 -26.71 15.12 3.09
N GLU A 346 -27.60 14.15 3.26
CA GLU A 346 -27.40 12.80 2.70
C GLU A 346 -27.35 12.81 1.16
N LYS A 347 -28.22 13.58 0.50
CA LYS A 347 -28.19 13.77 -0.96
C LYS A 347 -26.85 14.35 -1.44
N GLN A 348 -26.29 15.28 -0.68
CA GLN A 348 -24.97 15.83 -0.97
C GLN A 348 -23.88 14.75 -0.84
N LEU A 349 -23.90 13.95 0.23
CA LEU A 349 -22.94 12.85 0.40
C LEU A 349 -23.03 11.80 -0.70
N VAL A 350 -24.24 11.44 -1.15
CA VAL A 350 -24.44 10.53 -2.30
C VAL A 350 -23.80 11.09 -3.56
N LYS A 351 -23.95 12.39 -3.82
CA LYS A 351 -23.37 13.05 -5.00
C LYS A 351 -21.84 13.11 -4.94
N GLU A 352 -21.29 13.39 -3.76
CA GLU A 352 -19.85 13.55 -3.57
C GLU A 352 -19.11 12.21 -3.47
N ASN A 353 -19.74 11.19 -2.88
CA ASN A 353 -19.12 9.91 -2.56
C ASN A 353 -20.05 8.72 -2.88
N PRO A 354 -20.35 8.43 -4.17
CA PRO A 354 -21.31 7.39 -4.53
C PRO A 354 -20.96 5.98 -4.03
N ILE A 355 -19.67 5.63 -4.01
CA ILE A 355 -19.19 4.32 -3.53
C ILE A 355 -19.45 4.19 -2.02
N ASP A 356 -19.01 5.19 -1.25
CA ASP A 356 -19.17 5.20 0.21
C ASP A 356 -20.67 5.22 0.59
N ALA A 357 -21.49 5.95 -0.17
CA ALA A 357 -22.93 5.98 0.03
C ALA A 357 -23.62 4.63 -0.27
N ALA A 358 -23.19 3.90 -1.30
CA ALA A 358 -23.73 2.57 -1.60
C ALA A 358 -23.39 1.54 -0.52
N ILE A 359 -22.14 1.56 -0.02
CA ILE A 359 -21.72 0.75 1.13
C ILE A 359 -22.58 1.13 2.35
N GLY A 360 -22.66 2.42 2.68
CA GLY A 360 -23.35 2.83 3.90
C GLY A 360 -24.86 2.61 3.88
N PHE A 361 -25.49 2.72 2.71
CA PHE A 361 -26.89 2.36 2.56
C PHE A 361 -27.11 0.85 2.75
N TYR A 362 -26.22 0.01 2.19
CA TYR A 362 -26.30 -1.43 2.38
C TYR A 362 -26.10 -1.84 3.86
N ASP A 363 -25.19 -1.16 4.56
CA ASP A 363 -24.97 -1.37 5.99
C ASP A 363 -26.20 -0.96 6.81
N ALA A 364 -26.86 0.15 6.45
CA ALA A 364 -28.11 0.59 7.10
C ALA A 364 -29.22 -0.47 6.94
N MET A 365 -29.42 -0.96 5.70
CA MET A 365 -30.38 -2.03 5.43
C MET A 365 -30.07 -3.32 6.21
N THR A 366 -28.78 -3.63 6.36
CA THR A 366 -28.33 -4.79 7.13
C THR A 366 -28.68 -4.61 8.61
N ALA A 367 -28.43 -3.42 9.17
CA ALA A 367 -28.76 -3.11 10.55
C ALA A 367 -30.28 -3.13 10.79
N GLU A 368 -31.07 -2.54 9.90
CA GLU A 368 -32.54 -2.49 10.00
C GLU A 368 -33.16 -3.89 9.98
N ARG A 369 -32.81 -4.72 9.00
CA ARG A 369 -33.33 -6.11 8.90
C ARG A 369 -32.99 -6.95 10.11
N ASN A 370 -31.83 -6.74 10.72
CA ASN A 370 -31.42 -7.51 11.89
C ASN A 370 -32.02 -6.93 13.18
N GLY A 371 -32.19 -5.61 13.31
CA GLY A 371 -32.91 -5.02 14.44
C GLY A 371 -34.31 -5.60 14.60
N ASP A 372 -35.07 -5.67 13.51
CA ASP A 372 -36.42 -6.26 13.50
C ASP A 372 -36.42 -7.77 13.78
N HIS A 373 -35.34 -8.47 13.41
CA HIS A 373 -35.19 -9.90 13.69
C HIS A 373 -34.89 -10.18 15.17
N PHE A 374 -33.96 -9.45 15.76
CA PHE A 374 -33.54 -9.62 17.16
C PHE A 374 -34.57 -9.04 18.14
N PHE A 375 -35.21 -7.93 17.80
CA PHE A 375 -36.14 -7.20 18.66
C PHE A 375 -37.48 -6.94 17.97
N PRO A 376 -38.25 -8.00 17.66
CA PRO A 376 -39.53 -7.85 17.00
C PRO A 376 -40.50 -7.03 17.86
N ASN A 377 -41.24 -6.12 17.22
CA ASN A 377 -42.22 -5.21 17.87
C ASN A 377 -41.64 -4.13 18.80
N SER A 378 -40.32 -3.93 18.82
CA SER A 378 -39.67 -2.89 19.63
C SER A 378 -39.76 -1.48 19.00
N GLY A 379 -39.85 -1.39 17.66
CA GLY A 379 -40.21 -0.16 16.95
C GLY A 379 -39.23 1.01 17.12
N GLN A 380 -39.68 2.21 16.73
CA GLN A 380 -38.93 3.47 16.94
C GLN A 380 -38.78 3.73 18.45
N ASN A 381 -37.63 4.28 18.85
CA ASN A 381 -37.25 4.58 20.24
C ASN A 381 -37.04 3.35 21.15
N GLY A 382 -37.17 2.12 20.62
CA GLY A 382 -37.01 0.86 21.34
C GLY A 382 -35.61 0.22 21.20
N GLU A 383 -35.47 -1.01 21.72
CA GLU A 383 -34.31 -1.89 21.51
C GLU A 383 -33.96 -2.09 20.03
N SER A 384 -34.94 -2.29 19.13
CA SER A 384 -34.66 -2.43 17.67
C SER A 384 -34.00 -1.18 17.11
N ASP A 385 -34.42 0.00 17.58
CA ASP A 385 -33.87 1.29 17.18
C ASP A 385 -32.43 1.48 17.69
N ALA A 386 -32.22 1.22 18.98
CA ALA A 386 -30.89 1.28 19.57
C ALA A 386 -29.93 0.28 18.90
N PHE A 387 -30.40 -0.92 18.58
CA PHE A 387 -29.65 -1.93 17.86
C PHE A 387 -29.25 -1.44 16.46
N ARG A 388 -30.19 -0.94 15.65
CA ARG A 388 -29.87 -0.52 14.27
C ARG A 388 -28.90 0.63 14.22
N HIS A 389 -28.99 1.62 15.13
CA HIS A 389 -28.03 2.72 15.21
C HIS A 389 -26.63 2.24 15.58
N PHE A 390 -26.52 1.42 16.63
CA PHE A 390 -25.24 0.85 17.04
C PHE A 390 -24.60 0.00 15.93
N VAL A 391 -25.39 -0.89 15.34
CA VAL A 391 -24.90 -1.82 14.31
C VAL A 391 -24.52 -1.08 13.04
N TRP A 392 -25.38 -0.17 12.55
CA TRP A 392 -25.07 0.60 11.35
C TRP A 392 -23.77 1.40 11.52
N ALA A 393 -23.62 2.10 12.65
CA ALA A 393 -22.40 2.85 12.95
C ALA A 393 -21.15 1.96 13.05
N GLY A 394 -21.28 0.76 13.63
CA GLY A 394 -20.19 -0.21 13.70
C GLY A 394 -19.77 -0.74 12.32
N LEU A 395 -20.73 -1.13 11.48
CA LEU A 395 -20.48 -1.59 10.12
C LEU A 395 -19.83 -0.48 9.26
N MET A 396 -20.40 0.73 9.30
CA MET A 396 -19.86 1.92 8.63
C MET A 396 -18.41 2.18 9.05
N THR A 397 -18.09 2.01 10.33
CA THR A 397 -16.74 2.21 10.84
C THR A 397 -15.77 1.14 10.33
N ARG A 398 -16.21 -0.12 10.26
CA ARG A 398 -15.40 -1.20 9.68
C ARG A 398 -15.12 -0.97 8.19
N ASP A 399 -16.16 -0.60 7.43
CA ASP A 399 -16.10 -0.64 5.96
C ASP A 399 -15.65 0.70 5.35
N LEU A 400 -15.94 1.83 6.01
CA LEU A 400 -15.56 3.17 5.55
C LEU A 400 -14.50 3.85 6.43
N GLY A 401 -14.31 3.38 7.66
CA GLY A 401 -13.47 4.03 8.66
C GLY A 401 -14.20 5.17 9.39
N GLU A 402 -13.74 5.46 10.61
CA GLU A 402 -14.38 6.40 11.54
C GLU A 402 -14.77 7.76 10.92
N THR A 403 -13.84 8.42 10.24
CA THR A 403 -14.08 9.78 9.73
C THR A 403 -15.19 9.82 8.69
N THR A 404 -15.26 8.82 7.80
CA THR A 404 -16.33 8.74 6.82
C THR A 404 -17.62 8.28 7.47
N ALA A 405 -17.57 7.30 8.37
CA ALA A 405 -18.74 6.82 9.11
C ALA A 405 -19.44 7.97 9.84
N LYS A 406 -18.71 8.75 10.65
CA LYS A 406 -19.25 9.91 11.38
C LYS A 406 -19.93 10.92 10.44
N LYS A 407 -19.34 11.24 9.28
CA LYS A 407 -19.97 12.17 8.31
C LYS A 407 -21.35 11.72 7.85
N PHE A 408 -21.53 10.43 7.58
CA PHE A 408 -22.81 9.88 7.13
C PHE A 408 -23.81 9.80 8.28
N LEU A 409 -23.37 9.35 9.46
CA LEU A 409 -24.21 9.29 10.67
C LEU A 409 -24.70 10.70 11.06
N ASP A 410 -23.80 11.67 11.16
CA ASP A 410 -24.14 13.06 11.48
C ASP A 410 -25.10 13.65 10.46
N ALA A 411 -24.93 13.33 9.17
CA ALA A 411 -25.85 13.78 8.12
C ALA A 411 -27.24 13.15 8.24
N HIS A 412 -27.35 11.90 8.70
CA HIS A 412 -28.61 11.21 8.94
C HIS A 412 -29.42 11.88 10.05
N GLU A 413 -28.76 12.24 11.17
CA GLU A 413 -29.38 12.91 12.33
C GLU A 413 -29.77 14.39 12.09
N LEU A 414 -29.60 14.91 10.85
CA LEU A 414 -30.07 16.24 10.46
C LEU A 414 -31.50 16.23 9.87
N ALA A 415 -32.25 15.14 10.10
CA ALA A 415 -33.63 15.04 9.67
C ALA A 415 -34.49 16.19 10.25
N PRO A 416 -35.28 16.91 9.41
CA PRO A 416 -36.11 17.99 9.90
C PRO A 416 -37.22 17.45 10.81
N ASN A 417 -37.41 18.09 11.97
CA ASN A 417 -38.45 17.81 12.96
C ASN A 417 -38.27 16.56 13.85
N GLN A 418 -37.07 15.96 13.92
CA GLN A 418 -36.77 14.93 14.92
C GLN A 418 -36.78 15.56 16.34
N PRO A 419 -37.50 14.99 17.32
CA PRO A 419 -37.48 15.48 18.69
C PRO A 419 -36.06 15.43 19.31
N PRO A 420 -35.66 16.43 20.14
CA PRO A 420 -34.31 16.48 20.69
C PRO A 420 -33.90 15.26 21.51
N GLU A 421 -34.85 14.62 22.21
CA GLU A 421 -34.58 13.42 23.02
C GLU A 421 -34.32 12.19 22.16
N GLU A 422 -35.07 12.02 21.06
CA GLU A 422 -34.85 10.94 20.08
C GLU A 422 -33.49 11.10 19.42
N LYS A 423 -33.19 12.31 18.94
CA LYS A 423 -31.88 12.63 18.36
C LYS A 423 -30.71 12.34 19.32
N ALA A 424 -30.86 12.68 20.59
CA ALA A 424 -29.82 12.41 21.61
C ALA A 424 -29.67 10.92 21.95
N MET A 425 -30.69 10.09 21.69
CA MET A 425 -30.60 8.63 21.76
C MET A 425 -29.81 8.10 20.56
N ASP A 426 -30.19 8.52 19.36
CA ASP A 426 -29.63 8.07 18.08
C ASP A 426 -28.14 8.43 17.97
N GLU A 427 -27.78 9.70 18.23
CA GLU A 427 -26.38 10.16 18.27
C GLU A 427 -25.54 9.39 19.29
N PHE A 428 -26.11 9.08 20.47
CA PHE A 428 -25.40 8.33 21.49
C PHE A 428 -25.14 6.88 21.06
N ASN A 429 -26.15 6.20 20.51
CA ASN A 429 -26.03 4.82 20.05
C ASN A 429 -25.11 4.71 18.83
N ASN A 430 -25.17 5.68 17.92
CA ASN A 430 -24.24 5.83 16.80
C ASN A 430 -22.79 5.92 17.31
N ASP A 431 -22.48 6.82 18.27
CA ASP A 431 -21.11 6.96 18.78
C ASP A 431 -20.63 5.72 19.56
N ARG A 432 -21.53 5.00 20.26
CA ARG A 432 -21.23 3.68 20.84
C ARG A 432 -20.82 2.68 19.74
N GLY A 433 -21.58 2.62 18.65
CA GLY A 433 -21.30 1.75 17.51
C GLY A 433 -19.97 2.07 16.82
N VAL A 434 -19.66 3.35 16.61
CA VAL A 434 -18.36 3.77 16.06
C VAL A 434 -17.20 3.30 16.95
N ARG A 435 -17.31 3.48 18.26
CA ARG A 435 -16.28 3.01 19.20
C ARG A 435 -16.11 1.50 19.16
N ALA A 436 -17.20 0.74 19.13
CA ALA A 436 -17.14 -0.71 18.99
C ALA A 436 -16.43 -1.14 17.68
N GLY A 437 -16.72 -0.47 16.57
CA GLY A 437 -16.06 -0.73 15.29
C GLY A 437 -14.53 -0.53 15.34
N LEU A 438 -14.05 0.48 16.08
CA LEU A 438 -12.62 0.73 16.28
C LEU A 438 -11.96 -0.29 17.22
N GLU A 439 -12.66 -0.69 18.28
CA GLU A 439 -12.17 -1.64 19.28
C GLU A 439 -12.03 -3.06 18.69
N MET A 440 -13.00 -3.50 17.90
CA MET A 440 -13.07 -4.87 17.38
C MET A 440 -12.10 -5.12 16.22
N LYS A 441 -11.67 -4.08 15.50
CA LYS A 441 -10.74 -4.08 14.34
C LYS A 441 -11.13 -4.98 13.15
N HIS A 442 -11.34 -6.27 13.36
CA HIS A 442 -11.75 -7.25 12.36
C HIS A 442 -12.85 -8.11 12.95
N PHE A 443 -14.08 -7.92 12.45
CA PHE A 443 -15.24 -8.64 12.96
C PHE A 443 -16.25 -8.90 11.84
N SER A 444 -16.89 -10.05 11.94
CA SER A 444 -18.07 -10.45 11.18
C SER A 444 -19.30 -9.67 11.63
N ASN A 445 -20.31 -9.60 10.77
CA ASN A 445 -21.59 -8.97 11.13
C ASN A 445 -22.19 -9.60 12.40
N GLN A 446 -22.11 -10.94 12.53
CA GLN A 446 -22.64 -11.65 13.70
C GLN A 446 -21.96 -11.22 15.01
N GLU A 447 -20.64 -11.08 15.03
CA GLU A 447 -19.92 -10.63 16.23
C GLU A 447 -20.34 -9.21 16.65
N LEU A 448 -20.65 -8.33 15.69
CA LEU A 448 -21.17 -7.00 16.00
C LEU A 448 -22.62 -7.07 16.51
N PHE A 449 -23.46 -7.95 15.95
CA PHE A 449 -24.84 -8.14 16.39
C PHE A 449 -24.87 -8.67 17.83
N ASP A 450 -24.07 -9.70 18.13
CA ASP A 450 -23.94 -10.27 19.48
C ASP A 450 -23.46 -9.20 20.47
N ARG A 451 -22.54 -8.33 20.04
CA ARG A 451 -22.09 -7.19 20.84
C ARG A 451 -23.21 -6.18 21.09
N ALA A 452 -24.01 -5.86 20.08
CA ALA A 452 -25.13 -4.92 20.20
C ALA A 452 -26.19 -5.43 21.18
N THR A 453 -26.61 -6.71 21.05
CA THR A 453 -27.57 -7.35 21.97
C THR A 453 -27.04 -7.33 23.40
N LYS A 454 -25.76 -7.67 23.60
CA LYS A 454 -25.13 -7.60 24.92
C LYS A 454 -25.13 -6.17 25.50
N GLU A 455 -24.86 -5.14 24.70
CA GLU A 455 -24.87 -3.76 25.18
C GLU A 455 -26.28 -3.26 25.52
N ILE A 456 -27.32 -3.79 24.86
CA ILE A 456 -28.71 -3.55 25.22
C ILE A 456 -29.03 -4.21 26.57
N ASP A 457 -28.71 -5.50 26.73
CA ASP A 457 -28.98 -6.26 27.96
C ASP A 457 -28.27 -5.65 29.19
N GLU A 458 -27.07 -5.09 28.99
CA GLU A 458 -26.29 -4.43 30.03
C GLU A 458 -26.70 -2.96 30.26
N GLY A 459 -27.72 -2.45 29.55
CA GLY A 459 -28.20 -1.07 29.68
C GLY A 459 -27.17 -0.02 29.22
N LYS A 460 -26.26 -0.38 28.32
CA LYS A 460 -25.21 0.50 27.79
C LYS A 460 -25.66 1.32 26.59
N LEU A 461 -26.74 0.92 25.92
CA LEU A 461 -27.40 1.70 24.88
C LEU A 461 -28.57 2.51 25.46
N ARG A 462 -28.89 3.63 24.83
CA ARG A 462 -30.04 4.46 25.21
C ARG A 462 -31.28 3.97 24.48
N ILE A 463 -32.38 3.83 25.21
CA ILE A 463 -33.70 3.40 24.72
C ILE A 463 -34.72 4.27 25.45
N LEU A 464 -35.63 4.92 24.72
CA LEU A 464 -36.66 5.79 25.33
C LEU A 464 -37.98 5.03 25.57
N GLN A 465 -38.28 4.03 24.74
CA GLN A 465 -39.48 3.19 24.82
C GLN A 465 -39.08 1.72 24.90
N PRO A 466 -38.55 1.25 26.04
CA PRO A 466 -38.17 -0.16 26.19
C PRO A 466 -39.40 -1.04 26.01
N GLY A 467 -39.24 -2.13 25.26
CA GLY A 467 -40.26 -3.14 25.07
C GLY A 467 -40.75 -3.67 26.42
N LYS A 468 -42.02 -4.09 26.49
CA LYS A 468 -42.51 -4.82 27.66
C LYS A 468 -41.69 -6.11 27.75
N THR A 469 -40.82 -6.17 28.76
CA THR A 469 -39.94 -7.31 29.08
C THR A 469 -40.56 -8.66 28.72
N HIS A 470 -39.86 -9.43 27.89
CA HIS A 470 -40.11 -10.85 27.72
C HIS A 470 -39.77 -11.55 29.06
N GLN A 471 -40.77 -11.70 29.93
CA GLN A 471 -40.70 -12.61 31.08
C GLN A 471 -40.82 -14.06 30.64
#